data_AF-A0A7G6S919-F1
#
_entry.id   AF-A0A7G6S919-F1
#
_cell.length_a   1.000
_cell.length_b   1.000
_cell.length_c   1.000
_cell.angle_alpha   90.00
_cell.angle_beta   90.00
_cell.angle_gamma   90.00
#
_symmetry.space_group_name_H-M   'P 1'
#
loop_
_entity.id
_entity.type
_entity.pdbx_description
1 polymer ?
#
loop_
_entity_poly.entity_id
_entity_poly.type
_entity_poly.pdbx_seq_one_letter_code
_entity_poly.pdbx_strand_id
1 'polypeptide(L)'
;MRLAIINTGLGIVMLAGCTTTAGGGEASLVADVKQLVTTSYQCQDVLGREPHYSAIESSETILKALGRSPDEADRTVRGWLKGLIASPKQPSDLDRKTCKDTLLKQAEKVRIAFEARKTKG
;
A
#
# COMPACT_ATOMS: atom_id res chain seq x y z
N MET A 1 28.01 58.23 18.52
CA MET A 1 27.11 58.41 17.36
C MET A 1 26.99 57.09 16.61
N ARG A 2 25.85 56.39 16.75
CA ARG A 2 25.12 55.61 15.73
C ARG A 2 23.90 54.98 16.41
N LEU A 3 22.74 55.22 15.80
CA LEU A 3 21.39 55.00 16.30
C LEU A 3 20.82 53.65 15.82
N ALA A 4 19.85 53.15 16.61
CA ALA A 4 18.68 52.32 16.25
C ALA A 4 18.96 50.85 15.80
N ILE A 5 18.17 49.83 16.18
CA ILE A 5 16.70 49.73 16.27
C ILE A 5 16.30 48.76 17.42
N ILE A 6 15.27 49.15 18.18
CA ILE A 6 14.45 48.27 19.04
C ILE A 6 13.19 47.91 18.24
N ASN A 7 12.83 46.63 18.10
CA ASN A 7 11.43 46.18 18.04
C ASN A 7 11.37 44.66 18.31
N THR A 8 11.00 44.20 19.51
CA THR A 8 9.64 43.85 19.97
C THR A 8 8.99 42.69 19.20
N GLY A 9 8.75 41.59 19.92
CA GLY A 9 7.49 40.84 19.78
C GLY A 9 7.60 39.34 19.51
N LEU A 10 6.99 38.58 20.43
CA LEU A 10 6.22 37.34 20.20
C LEU A 10 6.96 36.18 19.49
N GLY A 11 7.15 35.00 20.06
CA GLY A 11 6.29 34.27 20.98
C GLY A 11 6.19 32.82 20.51
N ILE A 12 5.79 31.95 21.44
CA ILE A 12 5.25 30.59 21.23
C ILE A 12 6.24 29.41 21.24
N VAL A 13 6.25 28.83 22.43
CA VAL A 13 6.50 27.44 22.83
C VAL A 13 5.77 26.42 21.94
N MET A 14 6.40 25.24 21.78
CA MET A 14 5.91 23.95 21.25
C MET A 14 6.19 23.64 19.77
N LEU A 15 7.20 22.79 19.58
CA LEU A 15 7.04 21.60 18.73
C LEU A 15 7.25 20.36 19.60
N ALA A 16 6.21 20.05 20.39
CA ALA A 16 5.87 18.66 20.66
C ALA A 16 5.34 18.09 19.33
N GLY A 17 6.07 17.15 18.75
CA GLY A 17 5.77 16.63 17.42
C GLY A 17 6.59 15.38 17.14
N CYS A 18 6.37 14.38 17.98
CA CYS A 18 6.61 12.95 17.76
C CYS A 18 7.03 12.58 16.32
N THR A 19 8.32 12.42 16.05
CA THR A 19 8.75 11.60 14.90
C THR A 19 8.57 10.15 15.30
N THR A 20 7.33 9.68 15.22
CA THR A 20 7.02 8.26 15.29
C THR A 20 7.84 7.57 14.20
N THR A 21 8.56 6.54 14.60
CA THR A 21 9.15 5.51 13.74
C THR A 21 8.03 4.84 12.92
N ALA A 22 7.57 5.48 11.85
CA ALA A 22 6.54 4.97 10.94
C ALA A 22 7.11 4.09 9.81
N GLY A 23 8.36 3.63 9.94
CA GLY A 23 9.05 2.91 8.86
C GLY A 23 8.69 1.42 8.73
N GLY A 24 8.14 0.79 9.77
CA GLY A 24 7.93 -0.67 9.79
C GLY A 24 6.59 -1.14 9.20
N GLY A 25 5.49 -0.43 9.50
CA GLY A 25 4.13 -0.87 9.14
C GLY A 25 3.70 -0.53 7.72
N GLU A 26 4.28 0.52 7.12
CA GLU A 26 3.97 0.89 5.74
C GLU A 26 4.55 -0.08 4.73
N ALA A 27 5.85 -0.34 4.84
CA ALA A 27 6.55 -1.25 3.96
C ALA A 27 5.94 -2.65 4.01
N SER A 28 5.55 -3.13 5.20
CA SER A 28 4.86 -4.41 5.35
C SER A 28 3.48 -4.43 4.69
N LEU A 29 2.68 -3.37 4.85
CA LEU A 29 1.37 -3.28 4.20
C LEU A 29 1.51 -3.21 2.68
N VAL A 30 2.45 -2.42 2.15
CA VAL A 30 2.71 -2.35 0.71
C VAL A 30 3.18 -3.71 0.18
N ALA A 31 3.98 -4.46 0.94
CA ALA A 31 4.37 -5.82 0.58
C ALA A 31 3.17 -6.79 0.54
N ASP A 32 2.27 -6.70 1.51
CA ASP A 32 1.06 -7.52 1.56
C ASP A 32 0.08 -7.18 0.42
N VAL A 33 -0.07 -5.90 0.10
CA VAL A 33 -0.84 -5.43 -1.06
C VAL A 33 -0.25 -5.95 -2.36
N LYS A 34 1.08 -5.87 -2.52
CA LYS A 34 1.78 -6.45 -3.69
C LYS A 34 1.57 -7.96 -3.78
N GLN A 35 1.57 -8.66 -2.64
CA GLN A 35 1.34 -10.10 -2.58
C GLN A 35 -0.10 -10.44 -3.00
N LEU A 36 -1.09 -9.62 -2.61
CA LEU A 36 -2.48 -9.77 -3.07
C LEU A 36 -2.60 -9.68 -4.60
N VAL A 37 -1.98 -8.66 -5.22
CA VAL A 37 -1.91 -8.53 -6.69
C VAL A 37 -1.22 -9.72 -7.34
N THR A 38 -0.15 -10.21 -6.71
CA THR A 38 0.62 -11.36 -7.22
C THR A 38 -0.21 -12.64 -7.21
N THR A 39 -0.83 -12.95 -6.08
CA THR A 39 -1.70 -14.13 -5.94
C THR A 39 -2.90 -14.04 -6.88
N SER A 40 -3.52 -12.85 -7.02
CA SER A 40 -4.67 -12.68 -7.91
C SER A 40 -4.31 -12.89 -9.38
N TYR A 41 -3.13 -12.42 -9.81
CA TYR A 41 -2.61 -12.66 -11.16
C TYR A 41 -2.34 -14.15 -11.40
N GLN A 42 -1.67 -14.82 -10.44
CA GLN A 42 -1.35 -16.25 -10.56
C GLN A 42 -2.59 -17.14 -10.60
N CYS A 43 -3.67 -16.73 -9.95
CA CYS A 43 -4.93 -17.46 -9.89
C CYS A 43 -5.95 -17.07 -10.97
N GLN A 44 -5.62 -16.12 -11.86
CA GLN A 44 -6.58 -15.57 -12.82
C GLN A 44 -7.12 -16.62 -13.81
N ASP A 45 -6.30 -17.60 -14.19
CA ASP A 45 -6.68 -18.62 -15.16
C ASP A 45 -7.70 -19.61 -14.55
N VAL A 46 -7.64 -19.80 -13.23
CA VAL A 46 -8.47 -20.76 -12.50
C VAL A 46 -9.73 -20.13 -11.91
N LEU A 47 -9.62 -18.89 -11.43
CA LEU A 47 -10.72 -18.14 -10.80
C LEU A 47 -11.45 -17.20 -11.77
N GLY A 48 -10.87 -16.95 -12.94
CA GLY A 48 -11.33 -15.90 -13.85
C GLY A 48 -10.69 -14.54 -13.54
N ARG A 49 -10.95 -13.57 -14.42
CA ARG A 49 -10.30 -12.24 -14.37
C ARG A 49 -10.92 -11.28 -13.36
N GLU A 50 -12.15 -11.53 -12.92
CA GLU A 50 -12.87 -10.62 -12.02
C GLU A 50 -12.19 -10.48 -10.64
N PRO A 51 -11.81 -11.56 -9.94
CA PRO A 51 -11.03 -11.44 -8.70
C PRO A 51 -9.67 -10.74 -8.89
N HIS A 52 -9.08 -10.82 -10.08
CA HIS A 52 -7.83 -10.14 -10.40
C HIS A 52 -8.01 -8.62 -10.53
N TYR A 53 -9.03 -8.17 -11.25
CA TYR A 53 -9.35 -6.74 -11.38
C TYR A 53 -9.73 -6.13 -10.03
N SER A 54 -10.55 -6.82 -9.23
CA SER A 54 -10.93 -6.37 -7.89
C SER A 54 -9.71 -6.21 -6.96
N ALA A 55 -8.73 -7.11 -7.07
CA ALA A 55 -7.48 -7.01 -6.32
C ALA A 55 -6.62 -5.82 -6.76
N ILE A 56 -6.59 -5.49 -8.06
CA ILE A 56 -5.89 -4.30 -8.59
C ILE A 56 -6.52 -3.02 -8.04
N GLU A 57 -7.84 -2.86 -8.21
CA GLU A 57 -8.56 -1.66 -7.76
C GLU A 57 -8.46 -1.45 -6.23
N SER A 58 -8.58 -2.54 -5.47
CA SER A 58 -8.40 -2.51 -4.02
C SER A 58 -6.98 -2.10 -3.63
N SER A 59 -5.98 -2.59 -4.35
CA SER A 59 -4.57 -2.27 -4.10
C SER A 59 -4.27 -0.81 -4.39
N GLU A 60 -4.76 -0.27 -5.51
CA GLU A 60 -4.65 1.16 -5.83
C GLU A 60 -5.34 2.03 -4.77
N THR A 61 -6.53 1.62 -4.31
CA THR A 61 -7.27 2.32 -3.26
C THR A 61 -6.49 2.38 -1.96
N ILE A 62 -5.86 1.29 -1.56
CA ILE A 62 -5.02 1.26 -0.36
C ILE A 62 -3.80 2.16 -0.56
N LEU A 63 -3.10 2.09 -1.69
CA LEU A 63 -1.93 2.95 -1.95
C LEU A 63 -2.29 4.45 -1.91
N LYS A 64 -3.45 4.83 -2.46
CA LYS A 64 -3.99 6.19 -2.36
C LYS A 64 -4.24 6.59 -0.91
N ALA A 65 -4.84 5.70 -0.12
CA ALA A 65 -5.07 5.94 1.30
C ALA A 65 -3.78 5.98 2.14
N LEU A 66 -2.67 5.44 1.63
CA LEU A 66 -1.33 5.60 2.20
C LEU A 66 -0.65 6.92 1.80
N GLY A 67 -1.33 7.78 1.04
CA GLY A 67 -0.83 9.10 0.65
C GLY A 67 -0.16 9.15 -0.73
N ARG A 68 -0.18 8.05 -1.51
CA ARG A 68 0.29 8.10 -2.90
C ARG A 68 -0.71 8.84 -3.78
N SER A 69 -0.21 9.60 -4.74
CA SER A 69 -1.10 10.21 -5.74
C SER A 69 -1.77 9.13 -6.61
N PRO A 70 -2.93 9.42 -7.24
CA PRO A 70 -3.58 8.46 -8.13
C PRO A 70 -2.64 7.90 -9.22
N ASP A 71 -1.86 8.77 -9.87
CA ASP A 71 -0.90 8.37 -10.91
C ASP A 71 0.26 7.53 -10.37
N GLU A 72 0.67 7.77 -9.12
CA GLU A 72 1.71 6.98 -8.48
C GLU A 72 1.19 5.60 -8.09
N ALA A 73 -0.03 5.52 -7.56
CA ALA A 73 -0.69 4.26 -7.21
C ALA A 73 -0.88 3.36 -8.45
N ASP A 74 -1.45 3.89 -9.53
CA ASP A 74 -1.64 3.17 -10.80
C ASP A 74 -0.29 2.70 -11.38
N ARG A 75 0.70 3.60 -11.49
CA ARG A 75 2.04 3.23 -12.00
C ARG A 75 2.71 2.16 -11.15
N THR A 76 2.51 2.19 -9.84
CA THR A 76 3.05 1.20 -8.91
C THR A 76 2.44 -0.18 -9.15
N VAL A 77 1.11 -0.28 -9.19
CA VAL A 77 0.42 -1.56 -9.41
C VAL A 77 0.71 -2.10 -10.81
N ARG A 78 0.68 -1.25 -11.85
CA ARG A 78 1.11 -1.63 -13.21
C ARG A 78 2.56 -2.09 -13.25
N GLY A 79 3.45 -1.45 -12.50
CA GLY A 79 4.85 -1.83 -12.38
C GLY A 79 5.01 -3.24 -11.81
N TRP A 80 4.23 -3.58 -10.78
CA TRP A 80 4.21 -4.93 -10.24
C TRP A 80 3.69 -5.95 -11.26
N LEU A 81 2.58 -5.66 -11.93
CA LEU A 81 2.02 -6.52 -12.96
C LEU A 81 2.99 -6.75 -14.13
N LYS A 82 3.63 -5.69 -14.63
CA LYS A 82 4.67 -5.80 -15.67
C LYS A 82 5.81 -6.72 -15.22
N GLY A 83 6.27 -6.58 -13.98
CA GLY A 83 7.30 -7.45 -13.40
C GLY A 83 6.85 -8.91 -13.29
N LEU A 84 5.58 -9.17 -12.97
CA LEU A 84 5.01 -10.51 -12.90
C LEU A 84 4.90 -11.15 -14.29
N ILE A 85 4.41 -10.40 -15.28
CA ILE A 85 4.26 -10.88 -16.67
C ILE A 85 5.63 -11.19 -17.28
N ALA A 86 6.64 -10.35 -17.00
CA ALA A 86 8.01 -10.55 -17.50
C ALA A 86 8.79 -11.62 -16.71
N SER A 87 8.25 -12.12 -15.60
CA SER A 87 8.91 -13.11 -14.76
C SER A 87 8.82 -14.51 -15.42
N PRO A 88 9.91 -15.30 -15.40
CA PRO A 88 9.86 -16.69 -15.84
C PRO A 88 9.04 -17.59 -14.89
N LYS A 89 8.61 -17.07 -13.73
CA LYS A 89 7.69 -17.78 -12.83
C LYS A 89 6.30 -17.84 -13.46
N GLN A 90 6.00 -19.01 -14.03
CA GLN A 90 4.71 -19.38 -14.58
C GLN A 90 3.55 -19.20 -13.56
N PRO A 91 2.30 -19.07 -14.02
CA PRO A 91 1.12 -19.12 -13.16
C PRO A 91 1.20 -20.32 -12.23
N SER A 92 0.80 -20.15 -10.97
CA SER A 92 0.94 -21.23 -10.00
C SER A 92 0.01 -22.39 -10.36
N ASP A 93 0.47 -23.64 -10.25
CA ASP A 93 -0.33 -24.87 -10.40
C ASP A 93 -1.39 -25.06 -9.29
N LEU A 94 -1.84 -23.97 -8.66
CA LEU A 94 -2.82 -24.00 -7.59
C LEU A 94 -4.19 -24.36 -8.15
N ASP A 95 -4.85 -25.29 -7.50
CA ASP A 95 -6.25 -25.59 -7.79
C ASP A 95 -7.16 -24.42 -7.36
N ARG A 96 -8.41 -24.44 -7.84
CA ARG A 96 -9.41 -23.39 -7.58
C ARG A 96 -9.64 -23.13 -6.10
N LYS A 97 -9.70 -24.19 -5.27
CA LYS A 97 -9.94 -24.05 -3.84
C LYS A 97 -8.75 -23.37 -3.19
N THR A 98 -7.54 -23.83 -3.49
CA THR A 98 -6.31 -23.26 -2.94
C THR A 98 -6.13 -21.80 -3.35
N CYS A 99 -6.44 -21.47 -4.61
CA CYS A 99 -6.44 -20.09 -5.10
C CYS A 99 -7.42 -19.20 -4.33
N LYS A 100 -8.67 -19.66 -4.14
CA LYS A 100 -9.68 -18.91 -3.38
C LYS A 100 -9.27 -18.70 -1.93
N ASP A 101 -8.83 -19.76 -1.24
CA ASP A 101 -8.44 -19.71 0.17
C ASP A 101 -7.23 -18.79 0.37
N THR A 102 -6.24 -18.86 -0.53
CA THR A 102 -5.05 -18.00 -0.47
C THR A 102 -5.42 -16.55 -0.72
N LEU A 103 -6.25 -16.26 -1.73
CA LEU A 103 -6.68 -14.90 -2.05
C LEU A 103 -7.46 -14.27 -0.89
N LEU A 104 -8.40 -15.01 -0.29
CA LEU A 104 -9.15 -14.56 0.88
C LEU A 104 -8.22 -14.29 2.08
N LYS A 105 -7.25 -15.16 2.33
CA LYS A 105 -6.26 -14.98 3.40
C LYS A 105 -5.43 -13.70 3.18
N GLN A 106 -5.00 -13.43 1.94
CA GLN A 106 -4.24 -12.22 1.64
C GLN A 106 -5.10 -10.96 1.75
N ALA A 107 -6.34 -11.00 1.24
CA ALA A 107 -7.27 -9.89 1.37
C ALA A 107 -7.54 -9.54 2.85
N GLU A 108 -7.75 -10.56 3.69
CA GLU A 108 -7.95 -10.37 5.12
C GLU A 108 -6.70 -9.82 5.82
N LYS A 109 -5.52 -10.33 5.48
CA LYS A 109 -4.24 -9.81 6.00
C LYS A 109 -4.07 -8.32 5.70
N VAL A 110 -4.32 -7.94 4.44
CA VAL A 110 -4.26 -6.55 3.98
C VAL A 110 -5.29 -5.69 4.71
N ARG A 111 -6.53 -6.18 4.85
CA ARG A 111 -7.60 -5.47 5.58
C ARG A 111 -7.20 -5.20 7.03
N ILE A 112 -6.75 -6.22 7.75
CA ILE A 112 -6.32 -6.08 9.17
C ILE A 112 -5.18 -5.06 9.28
N ALA A 113 -4.15 -5.18 8.45
CA ALA A 113 -2.99 -4.30 8.48
C ALA A 113 -3.36 -2.83 8.15
N PHE A 114 -4.27 -2.64 7.19
CA PHE A 114 -4.76 -1.30 6.82
C PHE A 114 -5.62 -0.67 7.91
N GLU A 115 -6.58 -1.40 8.47
CA GLU A 115 -7.43 -0.90 9.56
C GLU A 115 -6.64 -0.63 10.84
N ALA A 116 -5.65 -1.47 11.16
CA ALA A 116 -4.74 -1.24 12.30
C ALA A 116 -3.91 0.05 12.15
N ARG A 117 -3.78 0.59 10.93
CA ARG A 117 -3.14 1.88 10.70
C ARG A 117 -4.13 3.04 10.80
N LYS A 118 -5.36 2.88 10.28
CA LYS A 118 -6.41 3.90 10.39
C LYS A 118 -6.72 4.28 11.84
N THR A 119 -6.54 3.36 12.80
CA THR A 119 -6.75 3.61 14.23
C THR A 119 -5.56 4.25 14.95
N LYS A 120 -4.40 4.40 14.26
CA LYS A 120 -3.16 4.95 14.81
C LYS A 120 -2.76 6.30 14.20
N GLY A 121 -3.48 6.77 13.19
CA GLY A 121 -3.35 8.12 12.62
C GLY A 121 -4.37 9.06 13.24
#